data_AF-A0AAW5D203-F1
#
_entry.id   AF-A0AAW5D203-F1
#
_cell.length_a   1.000
_cell.length_b   1.000
_cell.length_c   1.000
_cell.angle_alpha   90.00
_cell.angle_beta   90.00
_cell.angle_gamma   90.00
#
_symmetry.space_group_name_H-M   'P 1'
#
loop_
_entity.id
_entity.type
_entity.pdbx_description
1 polymer ?
#
loop_
_entity_poly.entity_id
_entity_poly.type
_entity_poly.pdbx_seq_one_letter_code
_entity_poly.pdbx_strand_id
1 'polypeptide(L)'
;MSWPNRFQHLVETSKDPRIQAFYQQGVVDPYQQLSQCEFVALDFETTGLDPNTDDIVSVGVVPFNLRRIRLAQAKHWLVKPTSPLAEESVVLHRITHSQVESAPDLQDILEEVFASLHGKVIVVHYQFVEKLFFNSALKARLGEGIEFPVIDTMEIEKSAINNARSWLDKLKRKPIPSVRLADCRKRYGLPYYQPHHALSDALATAELFQAQAQYCLDPSDMVKRWWS
;
A
#
# COMPACT_ATOMS: atom_id res chain seq x y z
N MET A 1 2.97 21.46 0.93
CA MET A 1 2.37 21.41 2.29
C MET A 1 2.85 20.13 2.95
N SER A 2 3.22 20.13 4.23
CA SER A 2 3.65 18.91 4.94
C SER A 2 2.44 18.03 5.27
N TRP A 3 2.64 16.71 5.41
CA TRP A 3 1.57 15.79 5.81
C TRP A 3 0.92 16.13 7.16
N PRO A 4 1.65 16.56 8.20
CA PRO A 4 1.02 17.03 9.44
C PRO A 4 0.03 18.19 9.23
N ASN A 5 0.41 19.20 8.44
CA ASN A 5 -0.49 20.32 8.15
C ASN A 5 -1.67 19.88 7.27
N ARG A 6 -1.45 18.93 6.36
CA ARG A 6 -2.52 18.35 5.54
C ARG A 6 -3.53 17.59 6.40
N PHE A 7 -3.07 16.78 7.35
CA PHE A 7 -3.92 16.06 8.29
C PHE A 7 -4.73 17.02 9.16
N GLN A 8 -4.12 18.08 9.70
CA GLN A 8 -4.85 19.10 10.48
C GLN A 8 -5.99 19.72 9.67
N HIS A 9 -5.73 20.12 8.43
CA HIS A 9 -6.76 20.64 7.55
C HIS A 9 -7.86 19.62 7.22
N LEU A 10 -7.49 18.34 7.08
CA LEU A 10 -8.45 17.27 6.80
C LEU A 10 -9.30 16.94 8.04
N VAL A 11 -8.78 17.07 9.26
CA VAL A 11 -9.59 16.97 10.50
C VAL A 11 -10.73 18.01 10.49
N GLU A 12 -10.42 19.25 10.08
CA GLU A 12 -11.37 20.36 10.06
C GLU A 12 -12.43 20.24 8.95
N THR A 13 -12.10 19.57 7.85
CA THR A 13 -12.94 19.51 6.65
C THR A 13 -13.68 18.19 6.45
N SER A 14 -13.23 17.10 7.10
CA SER A 14 -13.89 15.78 7.02
C SER A 14 -15.23 15.78 7.74
N LYS A 15 -16.22 15.10 7.15
CA LYS A 15 -17.60 15.02 7.64
C LYS A 15 -17.94 13.64 8.19
N ASP A 16 -17.36 12.57 7.64
CA ASP A 16 -17.54 11.23 8.19
C ASP A 16 -16.70 11.10 9.48
N PRO A 17 -17.32 10.68 10.60
CA PRO A 17 -16.62 10.60 11.88
C PRO A 17 -15.45 9.60 11.87
N ARG A 18 -15.49 8.56 11.03
CA ARG A 18 -14.41 7.55 10.94
C ARG A 18 -13.19 8.13 10.21
N ILE A 19 -13.43 8.87 9.12
CA ILE A 19 -12.37 9.57 8.38
C ILE A 19 -11.77 10.69 9.23
N GLN A 20 -12.61 11.48 9.91
CA GLN A 20 -12.14 12.50 10.84
C GLN A 20 -11.29 11.88 11.96
N ALA A 21 -11.74 10.76 12.55
CA ALA A 21 -10.99 10.04 13.58
C ALA A 21 -9.63 9.53 13.08
N PHE A 22 -9.56 9.04 11.83
CA PHE A 22 -8.29 8.65 11.20
C PHE A 22 -7.30 9.83 11.15
N TYR A 23 -7.75 11.01 10.72
CA TYR A 23 -6.87 12.18 10.67
C TYR A 23 -6.53 12.75 12.06
N GLN A 24 -7.42 12.61 13.04
CA GLN A 24 -7.17 13.04 14.43
C GLN A 24 -6.06 12.25 15.13
N GLN A 25 -5.81 11.01 14.72
CA GLN A 25 -4.64 10.26 15.20
C GLN A 25 -3.32 10.88 14.78
N GLY A 26 -3.34 11.75 13.76
CA GLY A 26 -2.17 12.35 13.19
C GLY A 26 -1.40 11.41 12.27
N VAL A 27 -0.33 11.93 11.72
CA VAL A 27 0.63 11.21 10.88
C VAL A 27 1.93 11.05 11.64
N VAL A 28 2.74 10.05 11.28
CA VAL A 28 4.11 9.89 11.81
C VAL A 28 4.89 11.21 11.67
N ASP A 29 5.82 11.49 12.58
CA ASP A 29 6.64 12.70 12.47
C ASP A 29 7.49 12.62 11.18
N PRO A 30 7.38 13.59 10.24
CA PRO A 30 8.18 13.62 9.02
C PRO A 30 9.70 13.57 9.26
N TYR A 31 10.17 13.97 10.44
CA TYR A 31 11.59 13.98 10.82
C TYR A 31 12.03 12.74 11.60
N GLN A 32 11.11 11.81 11.88
CA GLN A 32 11.45 10.52 12.48
C GLN A 32 12.34 9.71 11.52
N GLN A 33 13.31 9.01 12.08
CA GLN A 33 14.20 8.14 11.30
C GLN A 33 13.47 6.86 10.92
N LEU A 34 13.71 6.33 9.71
CA LEU A 34 13.13 5.06 9.26
C LEU A 34 13.32 3.92 10.27
N SER A 35 14.50 3.83 10.90
CA SER A 35 14.81 2.82 11.92
C SER A 35 13.97 2.88 13.19
N GLN A 36 13.33 4.01 13.45
CA GLN A 36 12.46 4.25 14.60
C GLN A 36 10.98 4.15 14.24
N CYS A 37 10.64 3.95 12.96
CA CYS A 37 9.26 3.91 12.51
C CYS A 37 8.64 2.54 12.65
N GLU A 38 7.35 2.55 12.90
CA GLU A 38 6.46 1.43 12.69
C GLU A 38 5.82 1.58 11.31
N PHE A 39 5.70 0.47 10.60
CA PHE A 39 5.21 0.42 9.22
C PHE A 39 4.04 -0.54 9.10
N VAL A 40 3.25 -0.37 8.05
CA VAL A 40 2.22 -1.32 7.64
C VAL A 40 2.28 -1.45 6.13
N ALA A 41 2.49 -2.67 5.65
CA ALA A 41 2.33 -2.94 4.23
C ALA A 41 0.83 -3.08 3.93
N LEU A 42 0.37 -2.38 2.91
CA LEU A 42 -1.02 -2.38 2.45
C LEU A 42 -1.05 -2.83 0.99
N ASP A 43 -1.99 -3.70 0.66
CA ASP A 43 -2.23 -4.16 -0.70
C ASP A 43 -3.73 -4.41 -0.91
N PHE A 44 -4.22 -4.15 -2.12
CA PHE A 44 -5.61 -4.37 -2.51
C PHE A 44 -5.69 -5.30 -3.72
N GLU A 45 -6.67 -6.21 -3.71
CA GLU A 45 -7.18 -6.79 -4.96
C GLU A 45 -8.43 -6.02 -5.38
N THR A 46 -8.59 -5.89 -6.69
CA THR A 46 -9.64 -5.09 -7.32
C THR A 46 -10.33 -5.86 -8.43
N THR A 47 -11.54 -5.44 -8.80
CA THR A 47 -12.29 -6.02 -9.93
C THR A 47 -11.65 -5.74 -11.28
N GLY A 48 -10.81 -4.70 -11.35
CA GLY A 48 -10.11 -4.25 -12.55
C GLY A 48 -9.07 -3.19 -12.21
N LEU A 49 -8.73 -2.32 -13.17
CA LEU A 49 -7.61 -1.37 -13.05
C LEU A 49 -8.05 0.10 -13.00
N ASP A 50 -9.33 0.41 -13.18
CA ASP A 50 -9.85 1.78 -13.15
C ASP A 50 -10.55 2.08 -11.82
N PRO A 51 -9.96 2.88 -10.92
CA PRO A 51 -10.53 3.18 -9.60
C PRO A 51 -11.88 3.94 -9.66
N ASN A 52 -12.32 4.44 -10.82
CA ASN A 52 -13.61 5.11 -10.95
C ASN A 52 -14.76 4.14 -11.26
N THR A 53 -14.45 2.96 -11.82
CA THR A 53 -15.45 1.97 -12.26
C THR A 53 -15.28 0.61 -11.60
N ASP A 54 -14.08 0.33 -11.08
CA ASP A 54 -13.72 -0.91 -10.42
C ASP A 54 -13.74 -0.77 -8.89
N ASP A 55 -14.03 -1.88 -8.21
CA ASP A 55 -14.16 -1.97 -6.77
C ASP A 55 -12.98 -2.70 -6.12
N ILE A 56 -12.72 -2.37 -4.85
CA ILE A 56 -11.85 -3.17 -3.97
C ILE A 56 -12.62 -4.42 -3.55
N VAL A 57 -11.99 -5.59 -3.69
CA VAL A 57 -12.58 -6.89 -3.32
C VAL A 57 -11.83 -7.58 -2.20
N SER A 58 -10.61 -7.13 -1.89
CA SER A 58 -9.82 -7.65 -0.80
C SER A 58 -8.81 -6.61 -0.30
N VAL A 59 -8.61 -6.59 1.01
CA VAL A 59 -7.66 -5.72 1.70
C VAL A 59 -6.70 -6.56 2.52
N GLY A 60 -5.40 -6.44 2.26
CA GLY A 60 -4.34 -7.08 3.04
C GLY A 60 -3.52 -6.04 3.79
N VAL A 61 -3.32 -6.25 5.09
CA VAL A 61 -2.43 -5.41 5.92
C VAL A 61 -1.45 -6.25 6.72
N VAL A 62 -0.18 -5.86 6.68
CA VAL A 62 0.90 -6.54 7.41
C VAL A 62 1.72 -5.51 8.20
N PRO A 63 1.56 -5.42 9.53
CA PRO A 63 2.35 -4.51 10.35
C PRO A 63 3.77 -5.04 10.57
N PHE A 64 4.74 -4.14 10.55
CA PHE A 64 6.16 -4.50 10.65
C PHE A 64 7.03 -3.30 11.07
N ASN A 65 8.29 -3.57 11.37
CA ASN A 65 9.35 -2.55 11.42
C ASN A 65 10.58 -3.06 10.67
N LEU A 66 11.66 -2.29 10.59
CA LEU A 66 12.86 -2.71 9.84
C LEU A 66 13.54 -3.98 10.37
N ARG A 67 13.14 -4.49 11.55
CA ARG A 67 13.72 -5.69 12.18
C ARG A 67 12.80 -6.89 12.17
N ARG A 68 11.48 -6.70 12.13
CA ARG A 68 10.51 -7.79 12.30
C ARG A 68 9.19 -7.50 11.59
N ILE A 69 8.67 -8.52 10.92
CA ILE A 69 7.30 -8.59 10.43
C ILE A 69 6.40 -9.26 11.48
N ARG A 70 5.24 -8.66 11.77
CA ARG A 70 4.32 -9.12 12.83
C ARG A 70 3.14 -9.88 12.23
N LEU A 71 3.39 -11.10 11.75
CA LEU A 71 2.38 -11.94 11.10
C LEU A 71 1.14 -12.20 11.98
N ALA A 72 1.30 -12.31 13.30
CA ALA A 72 0.18 -12.49 14.23
C ALA A 72 -0.78 -11.30 14.30
N GLN A 73 -0.38 -10.14 13.78
CA GLN A 73 -1.19 -8.92 13.69
C GLN A 73 -1.61 -8.61 12.25
N ALA A 74 -1.23 -9.46 11.29
CA ALA A 74 -1.64 -9.29 9.91
C ALA A 74 -3.15 -9.56 9.80
N LYS A 75 -3.83 -8.75 9.00
CA LYS A 75 -5.27 -8.87 8.78
C LYS A 75 -5.57 -8.91 7.29
N HIS A 76 -6.64 -9.63 6.97
CA HIS A 76 -7.15 -9.79 5.63
C HIS A 76 -8.66 -9.70 5.67
N TRP A 77 -9.22 -8.89 4.78
CA TRP A 77 -10.66 -8.77 4.62
C TRP A 77 -11.02 -9.01 3.17
N LEU A 78 -12.09 -9.76 2.96
CA LEU A 78 -12.83 -9.74 1.71
C LEU A 78 -13.84 -8.60 1.76
N VAL A 79 -14.09 -7.99 0.61
CA VAL A 79 -14.98 -6.85 0.46
C VAL A 79 -15.95 -7.12 -0.67
N LYS A 80 -17.22 -6.83 -0.44
CA LYS A 80 -18.25 -6.94 -1.46
C LYS A 80 -18.17 -5.74 -2.42
N PRO A 81 -17.94 -5.97 -3.73
CA PRO A 81 -18.00 -4.94 -4.73
C PRO A 81 -19.46 -4.52 -4.95
N THR A 82 -19.62 -3.30 -5.44
CA THR A 82 -20.92 -2.76 -5.85
C THR A 82 -21.33 -3.29 -7.23
N SER A 83 -20.35 -3.66 -8.06
CA SER A 83 -20.57 -4.24 -9.39
C SER A 83 -20.27 -5.75 -9.42
N PRO A 84 -20.93 -6.53 -10.31
CA PRO A 84 -20.59 -7.94 -10.51
C PRO A 84 -19.13 -8.12 -10.92
N LEU A 85 -18.50 -9.18 -10.41
CA LEU A 85 -17.14 -9.56 -10.80
C LEU A 85 -17.09 -10.04 -12.26
N ALA A 86 -16.16 -9.50 -13.04
CA ALA A 86 -15.79 -10.06 -14.33
C ALA A 86 -15.05 -11.40 -14.15
N GLU A 87 -15.25 -12.37 -15.04
CA GLU A 87 -14.61 -13.69 -14.96
C GLU A 87 -13.08 -13.59 -14.97
N GLU A 88 -12.53 -12.63 -15.73
CA GLU A 88 -11.09 -12.38 -15.82
C GLU A 88 -10.47 -11.97 -14.48
N SER A 89 -11.23 -11.25 -13.65
CA SER A 89 -10.80 -10.80 -12.32
C SER A 89 -10.70 -12.00 -11.36
N VAL A 90 -11.70 -12.88 -11.37
CA VAL A 90 -11.71 -14.13 -10.57
C VAL A 90 -10.52 -15.03 -10.92
N VAL A 91 -10.12 -15.12 -12.19
CA VAL A 91 -8.97 -15.92 -12.62
C VAL A 91 -7.65 -15.38 -12.05
N LEU A 92 -7.53 -14.06 -11.91
CA LEU A 92 -6.33 -13.41 -11.39
C LEU A 92 -6.18 -13.63 -9.89
N HIS A 93 -7.12 -13.11 -9.09
CA HIS A 93 -6.99 -13.11 -7.63
C HIS A 93 -7.58 -14.35 -6.94
N ARG A 94 -8.25 -15.25 -7.70
CA ARG A 94 -8.87 -16.50 -7.20
C ARG A 94 -9.89 -16.29 -6.09
N ILE A 95 -10.42 -15.08 -5.97
CA ILE A 95 -11.52 -14.77 -5.07
C ILE A 95 -12.79 -15.06 -5.84
N THR A 96 -13.52 -16.07 -5.41
CA THR A 96 -14.71 -16.55 -6.10
C THR A 96 -15.89 -15.60 -5.89
N HIS A 97 -16.85 -15.64 -6.82
CA HIS A 97 -18.07 -14.85 -6.73
C HIS A 97 -18.81 -15.08 -5.42
N SER A 98 -18.92 -16.34 -4.98
CA SER A 98 -19.62 -16.70 -3.73
C SER A 98 -18.93 -16.15 -2.48
N GLN A 99 -17.60 -16.15 -2.43
CA GLN A 99 -16.85 -15.55 -1.32
C GLN A 99 -17.14 -14.06 -1.21
N VAL A 100 -17.19 -13.38 -2.35
CA VAL A 100 -17.35 -11.92 -2.44
C VAL A 100 -18.80 -11.50 -2.20
N GLU A 101 -19.79 -12.27 -2.66
CA GLU A 101 -21.21 -11.98 -2.40
C GLU A 101 -21.56 -11.99 -0.90
N SER A 102 -20.87 -12.86 -0.14
CA SER A 102 -21.03 -13.02 1.31
C SER A 102 -20.14 -12.08 2.14
N ALA A 103 -19.24 -11.35 1.49
CA ALA A 103 -18.32 -10.43 2.16
C ALA A 103 -19.06 -9.17 2.68
N PRO A 104 -18.53 -8.52 3.74
CA PRO A 104 -19.03 -7.22 4.18
C PRO A 104 -18.80 -6.12 3.14
N ASP A 105 -19.53 -5.00 3.24
CA ASP A 105 -19.15 -3.80 2.49
C ASP A 105 -17.88 -3.19 3.08
N LEU A 106 -17.15 -2.40 2.29
CA LEU A 106 -15.95 -1.70 2.76
C LEU A 106 -16.25 -0.83 3.99
N GLN A 107 -17.45 -0.24 4.07
CA GLN A 107 -17.85 0.59 5.22
C GLN A 107 -17.90 -0.17 6.53
N ASP A 108 -18.22 -1.46 6.49
CA ASP A 108 -18.39 -2.29 7.68
C ASP A 108 -17.03 -2.67 8.30
N ILE A 109 -15.97 -2.68 7.49
CA ILE A 109 -14.60 -3.00 7.94
C ILE A 109 -13.71 -1.75 8.13
N LEU A 110 -14.23 -0.57 7.77
CA LEU A 110 -13.41 0.64 7.63
C LEU A 110 -12.69 1.05 8.92
N GLU A 111 -13.36 0.93 10.06
CA GLU A 111 -12.77 1.24 11.37
C GLU A 111 -11.60 0.31 11.70
N GLU A 112 -11.72 -0.98 11.38
CA GLU A 112 -10.63 -1.94 11.59
C GLU A 112 -9.45 -1.73 10.64
N VAL A 113 -9.74 -1.34 9.40
CA VAL A 113 -8.71 -0.96 8.43
C VAL A 113 -7.96 0.26 8.96
N PHE A 114 -8.65 1.34 9.33
CA PHE A 114 -8.00 2.54 9.90
C PHE A 114 -7.20 2.23 11.16
N ALA A 115 -7.74 1.44 12.09
CA ALA A 115 -7.03 1.01 13.29
C ALA A 115 -5.71 0.29 12.96
N SER A 116 -5.66 -0.45 11.85
CA SER A 116 -4.44 -1.13 11.41
C SER A 116 -3.39 -0.14 10.87
N LEU A 117 -3.84 0.96 10.26
CA LEU A 117 -2.98 2.02 9.69
C LEU A 117 -2.46 3.01 10.73
N HIS A 118 -3.17 3.21 11.85
CA HIS A 118 -2.84 4.21 12.86
C HIS A 118 -1.39 4.14 13.35
N GLY A 119 -0.75 5.31 13.42
CA GLY A 119 0.61 5.49 13.95
C GLY A 119 1.71 4.82 13.13
N LYS A 120 1.42 4.38 11.90
CA LYS A 120 2.37 3.64 11.05
C LYS A 120 2.58 4.35 9.72
N VAL A 121 3.77 4.20 9.17
CA VAL A 121 4.06 4.58 7.79
C VAL A 121 3.49 3.51 6.87
N ILE A 122 2.60 3.91 5.97
CA ILE A 122 1.98 2.98 5.01
C ILE A 122 3.01 2.70 3.90
N VAL A 123 3.20 1.43 3.59
CA VAL A 123 4.13 0.94 2.56
C VAL A 123 3.34 0.16 1.53
N VAL A 124 3.53 0.49 0.26
CA VAL A 124 2.83 -0.12 -0.86
C VAL A 124 3.81 -0.46 -1.96
N HIS A 125 3.41 -1.36 -2.88
CA HIS A 125 4.23 -1.63 -4.04
C HIS A 125 3.97 -0.67 -5.20
N TYR A 126 2.75 -0.16 -5.37
CA TYR A 126 2.44 0.76 -6.45
C TYR A 126 1.37 1.76 -6.03
N GLN A 127 1.81 2.91 -5.52
CA GLN A 127 0.95 3.85 -4.76
C GLN A 127 -0.32 4.31 -5.47
N PHE A 128 -0.35 4.29 -6.80
CA PHE A 128 -1.52 4.72 -7.56
C PHE A 128 -2.70 3.80 -7.32
N VAL A 129 -2.48 2.49 -7.11
CA VAL A 129 -3.58 1.57 -6.82
C VAL A 129 -4.15 1.90 -5.45
N GLU A 130 -3.36 1.82 -4.38
CA GLU A 130 -3.91 1.94 -3.03
C GLU A 130 -4.46 3.35 -2.76
N LYS A 131 -3.79 4.41 -3.22
CA LYS A 131 -4.28 5.78 -2.99
C LYS A 131 -5.55 6.07 -3.79
N LEU A 132 -5.61 5.69 -5.07
CA LEU A 132 -6.76 6.03 -5.90
C LEU A 132 -7.97 5.15 -5.61
N PHE A 133 -7.78 3.83 -5.48
CA PHE A 133 -8.88 2.92 -5.16
C PHE A 133 -9.48 3.22 -3.79
N PHE A 134 -8.67 3.47 -2.76
CA PHE A 134 -9.23 3.76 -1.43
C PHE A 134 -10.01 5.09 -1.45
N ASN A 135 -9.43 6.13 -2.05
CA ASN A 135 -10.08 7.43 -2.16
C ASN A 135 -11.38 7.35 -2.97
N SER A 136 -11.40 6.66 -4.11
CA SER A 136 -12.61 6.51 -4.93
C SER A 136 -13.68 5.66 -4.23
N ALA A 137 -13.27 4.55 -3.58
CA ALA A 137 -14.20 3.69 -2.86
C ALA A 137 -14.88 4.42 -1.70
N LEU A 138 -14.15 5.27 -0.96
CA LEU A 138 -14.74 6.09 0.10
C LEU A 138 -15.61 7.23 -0.47
N LYS A 139 -15.20 7.88 -1.56
CA LYS A 139 -16.06 8.89 -2.21
C LYS A 139 -17.40 8.31 -2.64
N ALA A 140 -17.40 7.12 -3.22
CA ALA A 140 -18.62 6.45 -3.67
C ALA A 140 -19.53 6.05 -2.50
N ARG A 141 -18.95 5.60 -1.38
CA ARG A 141 -19.69 5.07 -0.23
C ARG A 141 -20.10 6.14 0.79
N LEU A 142 -19.27 7.15 0.99
CA LEU A 142 -19.37 8.15 2.07
C LEU A 142 -19.56 9.58 1.57
N GLY A 143 -19.41 9.82 0.26
CA GLY A 143 -19.45 11.18 -0.31
C GLY A 143 -18.19 12.01 -0.05
N GLU A 144 -17.16 11.42 0.57
CA GLU A 144 -15.87 12.05 0.81
C GLU A 144 -14.71 11.05 0.67
N GLY A 145 -13.52 11.58 0.37
CA GLY A 145 -12.34 10.78 0.08
C GLY A 145 -11.34 10.72 1.22
N ILE A 146 -10.21 10.04 0.96
CA ILE A 146 -9.11 9.93 1.91
C ILE A 146 -7.76 10.21 1.25
N GLU A 147 -6.85 10.81 2.01
CA GLU A 147 -5.48 11.08 1.61
C GLU A 147 -4.52 10.63 2.72
N PHE A 148 -3.41 10.00 2.34
CA PHE A 148 -2.38 9.57 3.28
C PHE A 148 -1.03 9.44 2.59
N PRO A 149 0.08 9.68 3.32
CA PRO A 149 1.41 9.40 2.79
C PRO A 149 1.62 7.91 2.64
N VAL A 150 2.30 7.53 1.57
CA VAL A 150 2.83 6.17 1.42
C VAL A 150 4.29 6.20 1.02
N ILE A 151 5.04 5.17 1.42
CA ILE A 151 6.31 4.81 0.80
C ILE A 151 6.03 3.79 -0.30
N ASP A 152 6.54 4.06 -1.50
CA ASP A 152 6.36 3.21 -2.68
C ASP A 152 7.65 2.41 -2.96
N THR A 153 7.56 1.08 -2.79
CA THR A 153 8.72 0.18 -3.02
C THR A 153 9.11 0.05 -4.49
N MET A 154 8.19 0.28 -5.44
CA MET A 154 8.51 0.32 -6.86
C MET A 154 9.31 1.58 -7.21
N GLU A 155 9.00 2.73 -6.61
CA GLU A 155 9.79 3.96 -6.82
C GLU A 155 11.19 3.86 -6.21
N ILE A 156 11.30 3.25 -5.02
CA ILE A 156 12.61 2.91 -4.42
C ILE A 156 13.42 2.03 -5.39
N GLU A 157 12.79 1.01 -5.95
CA GLU A 157 13.45 0.10 -6.88
C GLU A 157 13.91 0.80 -8.16
N LYS A 158 13.05 1.63 -8.77
CA LYS A 158 13.39 2.43 -9.97
C LYS A 158 14.59 3.33 -9.69
N SER A 159 14.62 3.98 -8.53
CA SER A 159 15.73 4.82 -8.09
C SER A 159 17.02 4.03 -7.93
N ALA A 160 16.96 2.88 -7.23
CA ALA A 160 18.11 2.00 -7.02
C ALA A 160 18.69 1.50 -8.36
N ILE A 161 17.83 1.04 -9.28
CA ILE A 161 18.24 0.61 -10.62
C ILE A 161 18.91 1.77 -11.37
N ASN A 162 18.31 2.97 -11.37
CA ASN A 162 18.85 4.11 -12.10
C ASN A 162 20.20 4.59 -11.55
N ASN A 163 20.41 4.48 -10.24
CA ASN A 163 21.65 4.82 -9.55
C ASN A 163 22.76 3.78 -9.83
N ALA A 164 22.41 2.50 -9.98
CA ALA A 164 23.36 1.44 -10.31
C ALA A 164 23.81 1.43 -11.79
N ARG A 165 23.12 2.15 -12.67
CA ARG A 165 23.44 2.16 -14.12
C ARG A 165 24.69 2.97 -14.43
N SER A 166 25.60 2.37 -15.19
CA SER A 166 26.75 3.06 -15.76
C SER A 166 26.32 4.09 -16.82
N TRP A 167 27.17 5.08 -17.07
CA TRP A 167 27.01 6.04 -18.17
C TRP A 167 26.87 5.33 -19.52
N LEU A 168 27.58 4.21 -19.72
CA LEU A 168 27.48 3.37 -20.92
C LEU A 168 26.10 2.74 -21.07
N ASP A 169 25.48 2.31 -19.97
CA ASP A 169 24.15 1.70 -19.99
C ASP A 169 23.06 2.72 -20.33
N LYS A 170 23.26 3.97 -19.91
CA LYS A 170 22.38 5.10 -20.25
C LYS A 170 22.57 5.50 -21.72
N LEU A 171 23.80 5.62 -22.20
CA LEU A 171 24.11 5.95 -23.59
C LEU A 171 23.57 4.89 -24.57
N LYS A 172 23.74 3.60 -24.24
CA LYS A 172 23.24 2.48 -25.05
C LYS A 172 21.73 2.20 -24.88
N ARG A 173 21.02 3.04 -24.12
CA ARG A 173 19.58 2.90 -23.84
C ARG A 173 19.20 1.47 -23.41
N LYS A 174 20.03 0.83 -22.57
CA LYS A 174 19.73 -0.52 -22.09
C LYS A 174 18.35 -0.55 -21.42
N PRO A 175 17.56 -1.61 -21.64
CA PRO A 175 16.23 -1.74 -21.03
C PRO A 175 16.34 -1.76 -19.52
N ILE A 176 15.37 -1.13 -18.86
CA ILE A 176 15.22 -1.19 -17.39
C ILE A 176 14.60 -2.55 -17.07
N PRO A 177 15.14 -3.31 -16.09
CA PRO A 177 14.51 -4.54 -15.64
C PRO A 177 13.10 -4.29 -15.09
N SER A 178 12.25 -5.32 -15.13
CA SER A 178 10.89 -5.26 -14.58
C SER A 178 10.91 -4.84 -13.11
N VAL A 179 10.01 -3.93 -12.75
CA VAL A 179 9.82 -3.44 -11.38
C VAL A 179 8.56 -3.99 -10.73
N ARG A 180 8.00 -5.09 -11.28
CA ARG A 180 6.92 -5.83 -10.62
C ARG A 180 7.42 -6.49 -9.34
N LEU A 181 6.53 -6.64 -8.37
CA LEU A 181 6.83 -7.11 -7.02
C LEU A 181 7.67 -8.40 -7.01
N ALA A 182 7.23 -9.42 -7.75
CA ALA A 182 7.93 -10.70 -7.85
C ALA A 182 9.35 -10.56 -8.45
N ASP A 183 9.52 -9.70 -9.46
CA ASP A 183 10.82 -9.46 -10.10
C ASP A 183 11.77 -8.70 -9.19
N CYS A 184 11.26 -7.71 -8.43
CA CYS A 184 12.01 -7.02 -7.38
C CYS A 184 12.48 -7.99 -6.32
N ARG A 185 11.56 -8.78 -5.74
CA ARG A 185 11.85 -9.77 -4.70
C ARG A 185 12.92 -10.78 -5.13
N LYS A 186 12.85 -11.26 -6.37
CA LYS A 186 13.85 -12.16 -6.94
C LYS A 186 15.26 -11.55 -6.94
N ARG A 187 15.40 -10.24 -7.19
CA ARG A 187 16.70 -9.55 -7.17
C ARG A 187 17.33 -9.49 -5.78
N TYR A 188 16.52 -9.45 -4.73
CA TYR A 188 17.00 -9.47 -3.33
C TYR A 188 17.09 -10.90 -2.76
N GLY A 189 16.86 -11.95 -3.57
CA GLY A 189 16.92 -13.34 -3.12
C GLY A 189 15.78 -13.76 -2.19
N LEU A 190 14.64 -13.04 -2.22
CA LEU A 190 13.47 -13.33 -1.41
C LEU A 190 12.65 -14.51 -2.00
N PRO A 191 11.93 -15.28 -1.16
CA PRO A 191 11.14 -16.42 -1.62
C PRO A 191 10.00 -16.00 -2.56
N TYR A 192 9.67 -16.87 -3.50
CA TYR A 192 8.54 -16.66 -4.40
C TYR A 192 7.23 -16.90 -3.66
N TYR A 193 6.30 -15.94 -3.78
CA TYR A 193 4.90 -16.11 -3.42
C TYR A 193 4.06 -16.06 -4.68
N GLN A 194 2.96 -16.79 -4.67
CA GLN A 194 2.00 -16.68 -5.75
C GLN A 194 1.34 -15.29 -5.67
N PRO A 195 1.36 -14.49 -6.76
CA PRO A 195 0.77 -13.17 -6.77
C PRO A 195 -0.76 -13.23 -6.77
N HIS A 196 -1.36 -12.05 -6.58
CA HIS A 196 -2.80 -11.80 -6.62
C HIS A 196 -3.53 -12.36 -5.40
N HIS A 197 -2.95 -12.15 -4.24
CA HIS A 197 -3.64 -12.33 -2.97
C HIS A 197 -3.19 -11.23 -2.01
N ALA A 198 -4.05 -10.24 -1.76
CA ALA A 198 -3.71 -9.03 -1.00
C ALA A 198 -2.88 -9.26 0.27
N LEU A 199 -3.20 -10.25 1.11
CA LEU A 199 -2.39 -10.53 2.30
C LEU A 199 -0.96 -11.01 1.99
N SER A 200 -0.82 -11.88 0.99
CA SER A 200 0.47 -12.41 0.55
C SER A 200 1.29 -11.33 -0.14
N ASP A 201 0.65 -10.46 -0.92
CA ASP A 201 1.31 -9.35 -1.61
C ASP A 201 1.67 -8.20 -0.64
N ALA A 202 0.87 -7.94 0.39
CA ALA A 202 1.24 -7.07 1.50
C ALA A 202 2.45 -7.62 2.29
N LEU A 203 2.46 -8.93 2.59
CA LEU A 203 3.64 -9.57 3.20
C LEU A 203 4.86 -9.46 2.28
N ALA A 204 4.65 -9.71 0.99
CA ALA A 204 5.70 -9.64 -0.01
C ALA A 204 6.31 -8.23 -0.11
N THR A 205 5.47 -7.21 0.02
CA THR A 205 5.84 -5.80 0.06
C THR A 205 6.61 -5.45 1.33
N ALA A 206 6.19 -5.93 2.50
CA ALA A 206 6.91 -5.72 3.76
C ALA A 206 8.33 -6.30 3.72
N GLU A 207 8.48 -7.53 3.23
CA GLU A 207 9.79 -8.18 3.06
C GLU A 207 10.66 -7.45 2.04
N LEU A 208 10.09 -7.01 0.91
CA LEU A 208 10.81 -6.23 -0.09
C LEU A 208 11.30 -4.91 0.50
N PHE A 209 10.47 -4.21 1.26
CA PHE A 209 10.88 -2.94 1.88
C PHE A 209 11.97 -3.15 2.93
N GLN A 210 11.92 -4.22 3.73
CA GLN A 210 13.04 -4.55 4.63
C GLN A 210 14.36 -4.79 3.88
N ALA A 211 14.31 -5.51 2.76
CA ALA A 211 15.49 -5.73 1.92
C ALA A 211 15.99 -4.41 1.30
N GLN A 212 15.10 -3.60 0.72
CA GLN A 212 15.46 -2.29 0.19
C GLN A 212 16.04 -1.38 1.27
N ALA A 213 15.48 -1.38 2.48
CA ALA A 213 16.00 -0.61 3.61
C ALA A 213 17.42 -1.02 4.00
N GLN A 214 17.78 -2.31 3.84
CA GLN A 214 19.11 -2.81 4.10
C GLN A 214 20.12 -2.49 2.98
N TYR A 215 19.70 -2.54 1.72
CA TYR A 215 20.62 -2.48 0.57
C TYR A 215 20.61 -1.14 -0.18
N CYS A 216 19.55 -0.35 -0.05
CA CYS A 216 19.29 0.82 -0.90
C CYS A 216 19.01 2.10 -0.11
N LEU A 217 18.62 2.00 1.17
CA LEU A 217 18.27 3.16 2.01
C LEU A 217 19.25 3.34 3.16
N ASP A 218 19.24 4.51 3.78
CA ASP A 218 19.89 4.75 5.07
C ASP A 218 18.82 4.69 6.18
N PRO A 219 18.93 3.78 7.18
CA PRO A 219 17.96 3.71 8.28
C PRO A 219 17.86 4.97 9.14
N SER A 220 18.83 5.88 9.04
CA SER A 220 18.82 7.22 9.67
C SER A 220 18.13 8.29 8.82
N ASP A 221 17.76 7.98 7.57
CA ASP A 221 16.97 8.89 6.75
C ASP A 221 15.65 9.23 7.43
N MET A 222 15.25 10.49 7.30
CA MET A 222 13.94 10.96 7.73
C MET A 222 12.85 10.40 6.82
N VAL A 223 11.73 9.95 7.38
CA VAL A 223 10.60 9.38 6.62
C VAL A 223 10.16 10.31 5.49
N LYS A 224 10.18 11.64 5.71
CA LYS A 224 9.75 12.62 4.71
C LYS A 224 10.47 12.58 3.37
N ARG A 225 11.64 11.95 3.32
CA ARG A 225 12.41 11.77 2.09
C ARG A 225 11.78 10.71 1.18
N TRP A 226 11.06 9.76 1.76
CA TRP A 226 10.65 8.53 1.08
C TRP A 226 9.15 8.43 0.84
N TRP A 227 8.34 9.17 1.59
CA TRP A 227 6.89 9.17 1.37
C TRP A 227 6.41 10.27 0.43
N SER A 228 5.24 10.05 -0.16
CA SER A 228 4.57 11.03 -1.02
C SER A 228 3.07 11.11 -0.81
#